data_AF-A0A1S1Y8T7-F1
#
_entry.id   AF-A0A1S1Y8T7-F1
#
_cell.length_a   1.000
_cell.length_b   1.000
_cell.length_c   1.000
_cell.angle_alpha   90.00
_cell.angle_beta   90.00
_cell.angle_gamma   90.00
#
_symmetry.space_group_name_H-M   'P 1'
#
loop_
_entity.id
_entity.type
_entity.pdbx_description
1 polymer ?
#
loop_
_entity_poly.entity_id
_entity_poly.type
_entity_poly.pdbx_seq_one_letter_code
_entity_poly.pdbx_strand_id
1 'polypeptide(L)'
;MNKITPRLIRDLNETLPEGTECYLCEAVRNALFNYRKGREPSNYIDKEQALPMLAQRLGRGLKNFFVDDVRQALDAYEDARVGRKFSWPT
;
A
#
# COMPACT_ATOMS: atom_id res chain seq x y z
N MET A 1 -3.81 4.21 -17.73
CA MET A 1 -4.19 2.85 -17.29
C MET A 1 -2.95 2.12 -16.82
N ASN A 2 -2.81 1.88 -15.51
CA ASN A 2 -1.69 1.13 -14.95
C ASN A 2 -1.89 -0.36 -15.27
N LYS A 3 -1.01 -0.94 -16.10
CA LYS A 3 -1.06 -2.37 -16.44
C LYS A 3 -0.67 -3.19 -15.21
N ILE A 4 -1.63 -3.95 -14.68
CA ILE A 4 -1.40 -4.91 -13.60
C ILE A 4 -0.71 -6.13 -14.20
N THR A 5 0.59 -6.28 -13.93
CA THR A 5 1.37 -7.44 -14.38
C THR A 5 1.45 -8.52 -13.29
N PRO A 6 1.62 -9.81 -13.64
CA PRO A 6 1.70 -10.88 -12.65
C PRO A 6 2.92 -10.75 -11.72
N ARG A 7 4.03 -10.19 -12.22
CA ARG A 7 5.19 -9.82 -11.37
C ARG A 7 4.81 -8.81 -10.30
N LEU A 8 4.01 -7.82 -10.67
CA LEU A 8 3.55 -6.78 -9.77
C LEU A 8 2.65 -7.35 -8.70
N ILE A 9 1.71 -8.23 -9.05
CA ILE A 9 0.83 -8.91 -8.08
C ILE A 9 1.64 -9.81 -7.13
N ARG A 10 2.68 -10.48 -7.60
CA ARG A 10 3.58 -11.24 -6.73
C ARG A 10 4.30 -10.32 -5.73
N ASP A 11 4.89 -9.23 -6.22
CA ASP A 11 5.61 -8.25 -5.38
C ASP A 11 4.66 -7.62 -4.35
N LEU A 12 3.43 -7.28 -4.77
CA LEU A 12 2.36 -6.81 -3.91
C LEU A 12 2.01 -7.87 -2.86
N ASN A 13 1.86 -9.14 -3.23
CA ASN A 13 1.55 -10.19 -2.27
C ASN A 13 2.68 -10.42 -1.25
N GLU A 14 3.95 -10.23 -1.64
CA GLU A 14 5.11 -10.38 -0.74
C GLU A 14 5.32 -9.16 0.17
N THR A 15 4.97 -7.97 -0.30
CA THR A 15 5.19 -6.70 0.42
C THR A 15 3.97 -6.22 1.18
N LEU A 16 2.76 -6.61 0.78
CA LEU A 16 1.53 -6.11 1.37
C LEU A 16 1.18 -6.87 2.66
N PRO A 17 1.08 -6.18 3.80
CA PRO A 17 0.65 -6.81 5.04
C PRO A 17 -0.82 -7.23 4.95
N GLU A 18 -1.12 -8.42 5.46
CA GLU A 18 -2.48 -8.96 5.54
C GLU A 18 -3.41 -7.97 6.27
N GLY A 19 -4.58 -7.73 5.69
CA GLY A 19 -5.59 -6.82 6.23
C GLY A 19 -5.52 -5.39 5.68
N THR A 20 -4.58 -5.08 4.79
CA THR A 20 -4.49 -3.78 4.11
C THR A 20 -4.99 -3.80 2.66
N GLU A 21 -5.47 -4.95 2.19
CA GLU A 21 -6.01 -5.15 0.84
C GLU A 21 -7.24 -4.30 0.54
N CYS A 22 -7.99 -3.89 1.57
CA CYS A 22 -9.17 -3.03 1.42
C CYS A 22 -8.81 -1.63 0.88
N TYR A 23 -7.56 -1.21 1.01
CA TYR A 23 -7.08 0.10 0.56
C TYR A 23 -6.54 0.07 -0.88
N LEU A 24 -6.54 -1.09 -1.54
CA LEU A 24 -6.14 -1.22 -2.93
C LEU A 24 -7.28 -0.83 -3.87
N CYS A 25 -6.92 -0.35 -5.05
CA CYS A 25 -7.87 -0.18 -6.14
C CYS A 25 -8.54 -1.52 -6.47
N GLU A 26 -9.83 -1.47 -6.83
CA GLU A 26 -10.67 -2.64 -7.12
C GLU A 26 -10.00 -3.62 -8.10
N ALA A 27 -9.36 -3.10 -9.15
CA ALA A 27 -8.67 -3.92 -10.13
C ALA A 27 -7.50 -4.73 -9.53
N VAL A 28 -6.75 -4.15 -8.59
CA VAL A 28 -5.63 -4.82 -7.91
C VAL A 28 -6.12 -5.77 -6.84
N ARG A 29 -7.17 -5.40 -6.11
CA ARG A 29 -7.84 -6.29 -5.17
C ARG A 29 -8.36 -7.55 -5.88
N ASN A 30 -9.05 -7.38 -7.01
CA ASN A 30 -9.52 -8.51 -7.82
C ASN A 30 -8.36 -9.35 -8.38
N ALA A 31 -7.27 -8.72 -8.83
CA ALA A 31 -6.11 -9.44 -9.31
C ALA A 31 -5.42 -10.26 -8.20
N LEU A 32 -5.28 -9.69 -6.99
CA LEU A 32 -4.76 -10.40 -5.81
C LEU A 32 -5.69 -11.52 -5.35
N PHE A 33 -7.00 -11.28 -5.33
CA PHE A 33 -7.99 -12.30 -4.99
C PHE A 33 -7.90 -13.51 -5.92
N ASN A 34 -7.84 -13.27 -7.22
CA ASN A 34 -7.64 -14.30 -8.23
C ASN A 34 -6.29 -15.01 -8.07
N TYR A 35 -5.23 -14.25 -7.78
CA TYR A 35 -3.89 -14.81 -7.54
C TYR A 35 -3.87 -15.76 -6.31
N ARG A 36 -4.60 -15.40 -5.26
CA ARG A 36 -4.74 -16.18 -4.02
C ARG A 36 -5.80 -17.28 -4.10
N LYS A 37 -6.38 -17.52 -5.29
CA LYS A 37 -7.45 -18.50 -5.51
C LYS A 37 -8.64 -18.32 -4.56
N GLY A 38 -9.00 -17.06 -4.29
CA GLY A 38 -10.16 -16.73 -3.46
C GLY A 38 -9.92 -16.72 -1.95
N ARG A 39 -8.67 -16.69 -1.48
CA ARG A 39 -8.37 -16.43 -0.06
C ARG A 39 -8.34 -14.93 0.22
N GLU A 40 -9.39 -14.43 0.88
CA GLU A 40 -9.38 -13.10 1.49
C GLU A 40 -8.80 -13.14 2.91
N PRO A 41 -8.08 -12.08 3.33
CA PRO A 41 -7.73 -11.91 4.73
C PRO A 41 -9.01 -11.74 5.56
N SER A 42 -9.11 -12.46 6.67
CA SER A 42 -10.29 -12.40 7.54
C SER A 42 -10.33 -11.14 8.41
N ASN A 43 -9.18 -10.47 8.59
CA ASN A 43 -9.04 -9.29 9.44
C ASN A 43 -8.54 -8.11 8.62
N TYR A 44 -9.31 -7.03 8.62
CA TYR A 44 -8.90 -5.75 8.07
C TYR A 44 -8.23 -4.91 9.16
N ILE A 45 -7.16 -4.21 8.80
CA ILE A 45 -6.41 -3.33 9.69
C ILE A 45 -6.89 -1.89 9.45
N ASP A 46 -7.02 -1.13 10.53
CA ASP A 46 -7.43 0.26 10.47
C ASP A 46 -6.41 1.12 9.73
N LYS A 47 -6.85 2.23 9.12
CA LYS A 47 -6.02 3.06 8.25
C LYS A 47 -4.79 3.57 8.99
N GLU A 48 -4.95 3.96 10.24
CA GLU A 48 -3.88 4.50 11.09
C GLU A 48 -2.77 3.47 11.36
N GLN A 49 -3.13 2.18 11.46
CA GLN A 49 -2.17 1.08 11.64
C GLN A 49 -1.62 0.58 10.30
N ALA A 50 -2.41 0.65 9.24
CA ALA A 50 -2.02 0.25 7.90
C ALA A 50 -0.94 1.18 7.33
N LEU A 51 -1.09 2.50 7.48
CA LEU A 51 -0.16 3.51 6.94
C LEU A 51 1.32 3.28 7.28
N PRO A 52 1.73 3.09 8.55
CA PRO A 52 3.13 2.85 8.88
C PRO A 52 3.66 1.52 8.33
N MET A 53 2.82 0.48 8.28
CA MET A 53 3.21 -0.83 7.75
C MET A 53 3.38 -0.78 6.23
N LEU A 54 2.43 -0.15 5.54
CA LEU A 54 2.48 0.13 4.12
C LEU A 54 3.71 0.99 3.81
N ALA A 55 3.94 2.09 4.52
CA ALA A 55 5.10 2.96 4.28
C ALA A 55 6.47 2.27 4.53
N GLN A 56 6.54 1.24 5.38
CA GLN A 56 7.77 0.46 5.58
C GLN A 56 7.97 -0.61 4.52
N ARG A 57 6.89 -1.30 4.11
CA ARG A 57 6.98 -2.50 3.27
C ARG A 57 6.74 -2.23 1.79
N LEU A 58 6.00 -1.19 1.44
CA LEU A 58 5.75 -0.85 0.04
C LEU A 58 7.00 -0.30 -0.64
N GLY A 59 7.31 -0.85 -1.80
CA GLY A 59 8.16 -0.20 -2.78
C GLY A 59 7.54 1.09 -3.32
N ARG A 60 8.38 2.10 -3.66
CA ARG A 60 7.96 3.42 -4.18
C ARG A 60 6.98 3.35 -5.36
N GLY A 61 7.00 2.28 -6.16
CA GLY A 61 6.12 2.11 -7.33
C GLY A 61 4.73 1.54 -7.03
N LEU A 62 4.54 0.90 -5.87
CA LEU A 62 3.29 0.20 -5.54
C LEU A 62 2.18 1.13 -5.01
N LYS A 63 2.55 2.35 -4.63
CA LYS A 63 1.61 3.37 -4.10
C LYS A 63 0.54 3.75 -5.11
N ASN A 64 0.86 3.74 -6.41
CA ASN A 64 -0.07 4.11 -7.48
C ASN A 64 -1.24 3.12 -7.67
N PHE A 65 -1.26 2.03 -6.91
CA PHE A 65 -2.30 1.01 -6.92
C PHE A 65 -3.24 1.09 -5.72
N PHE A 66 -3.01 2.05 -4.82
CA PHE A 66 -3.90 2.34 -3.69
C PHE A 66 -4.97 3.34 -4.09
N VAL A 67 -6.08 3.32 -3.36
CA VAL A 67 -7.10 4.37 -3.48
C VAL A 67 -6.51 5.73 -3.14
N ASP A 68 -7.03 6.79 -3.76
CA ASP A 68 -6.44 8.13 -3.69
C ASP A 68 -6.29 8.64 -2.25
N ASP A 69 -7.27 8.32 -1.40
CA ASP A 69 -7.31 8.65 0.02
C ASP A 69 -6.15 8.03 0.84
N VAL A 70 -5.71 6.82 0.47
CA VAL A 70 -4.55 6.15 1.10
C VAL A 70 -3.25 6.57 0.45
N ARG A 71 -3.25 6.89 -0.85
CA ARG A 71 -2.09 7.49 -1.53
C ARG A 71 -1.71 8.81 -0.88
N GLN A 72 -2.70 9.69 -0.70
CA GLN A 72 -2.49 11.00 -0.09
C GLN A 72 -2.04 10.89 1.37
N ALA A 73 -2.62 9.94 2.13
CA ALA A 73 -2.19 9.67 3.50
C ALA A 73 -0.76 9.07 3.58
N LEU A 74 -0.38 8.19 2.65
CA LEU A 74 0.99 7.65 2.56
C LEU A 74 2.00 8.72 2.18
N ASP A 75 1.65 9.61 1.25
CA ASP A 75 2.49 10.71 0.81
C ASP A 75 2.73 11.69 1.98
N ALA A 76 1.67 12.08 2.69
CA ALA A 76 1.75 12.88 3.90
C ALA A 76 2.55 12.19 5.01
N TYR A 77 2.43 10.87 5.16
CA TYR A 77 3.19 10.10 6.15
C TYR A 77 4.69 10.03 5.81
N GLU A 78 5.04 9.86 4.54
CA GLU A 78 6.43 9.93 4.09
C GLU A 78 7.01 11.34 4.19
N ASP A 79 6.24 12.36 3.83
CA ASP A 79 6.64 13.76 3.99
C ASP A 79 6.87 14.09 5.47
N ALA A 80 5.99 13.67 6.38
CA ALA A 80 6.20 13.82 7.82
C ALA A 80 7.45 13.05 8.34
N ARG A 81 7.82 11.94 7.70
CA ARG A 81 9.03 11.18 8.02
C ARG A 81 10.31 11.84 7.47
N VAL A 82 10.23 12.47 6.30
CA VAL A 82 11.35 13.15 5.63
C VAL A 82 11.54 14.57 6.17
N GLY A 83 10.46 15.30 6.43
CA GLY A 83 10.43 16.64 7.04
C GLY A 83 11.04 16.67 8.44
N ARG A 84 10.97 15.57 9.20
CA ARG A 84 11.72 15.43 10.46
C ARG A 84 13.25 15.36 10.30
N LYS A 85 13.78 15.15 9.10
CA LYS A 85 15.23 15.20 8.82
C LYS A 85 15.74 16.58 8.40
N PHE A 86 14.87 17.51 8.02
CA PHE A 86 15.25 18.88 7.65
C PHE A 86 14.89 19.88 8.76
N SER A 87 15.31 19.60 9.99
CA SER A 87 15.53 20.67 10.98
C SER A 87 16.94 21.21 10.76
N TRP A 88 17.06 22.24 9.92
CA TRP A 88 18.23 23.11 9.96
C TRP A 88 18.06 24.03 11.18
N PRO A 89 18.97 24.02 12.16
CA PRO A 89 19.02 25.11 13.12
C PRO A 89 19.51 26.37 12.39
N THR A 90 18.79 27.47 12.60
CA THR A 90 19.22 28.82 12.22
C THR A 90 20.31 29.31 13.17
#